data_AF-G7K8C3-F1
#
_entry.id   AF-G7K8C3-F1
#
_cell.length_a   1.000
_cell.length_b   1.000
_cell.length_c   1.000
_cell.angle_alpha   90.00
_cell.angle_beta   90.00
_cell.angle_gamma   90.00
#
_symmetry.space_group_name_H-M   'P 1'
#
loop_
_entity.id
_entity.type
_entity.pdbx_description
1 polymer ?
#
loop_
_entity_poly.entity_id
_entity_poly.type
_entity_poly.pdbx_seq_one_letter_code
_entity_poly.pdbx_strand_id
1 'polypeptide(L)'
;MDSGFRAITKFLGLNEESHIMVRRYLIQELKNHGKDYVGVYAGEDRYNYILNDLHPPTNSGGIALVDKWLTLPVMGHIVANYYNRHVSLLTNHEIGTSKSFFPLRELPPTKQKTPIMCLGLIPNHFVLRFLKDRCLLSPLSKEWNNHRSNDVEKWLEIHYAERAVCIGNYCRRIRWHQTAEEYVTDDS
;
A
#
# COMPACT_ATOMS: atom_id res chain seq x y z
N MET A 1 -13.77 1.42 10.09
CA MET A 1 -13.21 2.61 9.42
C MET A 1 -12.60 2.18 8.09
N ASP A 2 -13.18 2.60 6.95
CA ASP A 2 -12.76 2.22 5.58
C ASP A 2 -11.73 3.20 4.96
N SER A 3 -11.04 3.99 5.78
CA SER A 3 -10.18 5.08 5.30
C SER A 3 -9.06 4.61 4.36
N GLY A 4 -8.53 3.40 4.58
CA GLY A 4 -7.51 2.82 3.68
C GLY A 4 -8.07 2.55 2.29
N PHE A 5 -9.23 1.89 2.20
CA PHE A 5 -9.91 1.64 0.93
C PHE A 5 -10.36 2.95 0.26
N ARG A 6 -10.83 3.92 1.04
CA ARG A 6 -11.22 5.25 0.55
C ARG A 6 -10.02 6.06 0.05
N ALA A 7 -8.84 5.91 0.66
CA ALA A 7 -7.62 6.51 0.14
C ALA A 7 -7.23 5.89 -1.21
N ILE A 8 -7.44 4.58 -1.38
CA ILE A 8 -7.26 3.90 -2.67
C ILE A 8 -8.28 4.41 -3.70
N THR A 9 -9.58 4.52 -3.36
CA THR A 9 -10.57 5.06 -4.31
C THR A 9 -10.24 6.48 -4.72
N LYS A 10 -9.82 7.33 -3.76
CA LYS A 10 -9.39 8.71 -4.04
C LYS A 10 -8.19 8.75 -4.99
N PHE A 11 -7.20 7.86 -4.81
CA PHE A 11 -6.07 7.76 -5.73
C PHE A 11 -6.51 7.35 -7.15
N LEU A 12 -7.47 6.43 -7.24
CA LEU A 12 -7.99 5.94 -8.52
C LEU A 12 -8.98 6.90 -9.19
N GLY A 13 -9.32 8.04 -8.56
CA GLY A 13 -10.34 8.97 -9.05
C GLY A 13 -11.75 8.36 -9.05
N LEU A 14 -12.01 7.36 -8.21
CA LEU A 14 -13.31 6.72 -8.07
C LEU A 14 -14.17 7.44 -7.02
N ASN A 15 -15.49 7.27 -7.12
CA ASN A 15 -16.42 7.79 -6.12
C ASN A 15 -16.19 7.16 -4.73
N GLU A 16 -16.65 7.85 -3.67
CA GLU A 16 -16.44 7.38 -2.30
C GLU A 16 -17.07 6.01 -2.01
N GLU A 17 -18.19 5.67 -2.65
CA GLU A 17 -18.89 4.40 -2.47
C GLU A 17 -18.14 3.20 -3.06
N SER A 18 -17.15 3.45 -3.93
CA SER A 18 -16.34 2.42 -4.58
C SER A 18 -15.42 1.66 -3.62
N HIS A 19 -15.31 2.07 -2.35
CA HIS A 19 -14.44 1.39 -1.37
C HIS A 19 -14.85 -0.07 -1.14
N ILE A 20 -16.15 -0.38 -1.25
CA ILE A 20 -16.69 -1.75 -1.20
C ILE A 20 -16.16 -2.57 -2.37
N MET A 21 -16.09 -1.98 -3.57
CA MET A 21 -15.57 -2.62 -4.77
C MET A 21 -14.07 -2.87 -4.68
N VAL A 22 -13.30 -1.88 -4.21
CA VAL A 22 -11.85 -2.04 -3.95
C VAL A 22 -11.64 -3.26 -3.03
N ARG A 23 -12.39 -3.36 -1.93
CA ARG A 23 -12.30 -4.49 -1.00
C ARG A 23 -12.56 -5.84 -1.69
N ARG A 24 -13.62 -5.93 -2.51
CA ARG A 24 -13.95 -7.13 -3.30
C ARG A 24 -12.83 -7.52 -4.26
N TYR A 25 -12.23 -6.54 -4.93
CA TYR A 25 -11.14 -6.76 -5.84
C TYR A 25 -9.88 -7.29 -5.16
N LEU A 26 -9.52 -6.75 -3.98
CA LEU A 26 -8.39 -7.28 -3.22
C LEU A 26 -8.65 -8.71 -2.69
N ILE A 27 -9.89 -9.05 -2.31
CA ILE A 27 -10.27 -10.43 -1.98
C ILE A 27 -10.10 -11.34 -3.20
N GLN A 28 -10.56 -10.89 -4.37
CA GLN A 28 -10.44 -11.66 -5.61
C GLN A 28 -8.97 -11.92 -5.96
N GLU A 29 -8.11 -10.90 -5.84
CA GLU A 29 -6.66 -11.00 -6.05
C GLU A 29 -6.04 -12.09 -5.18
N LEU A 30 -6.32 -12.05 -3.87
CA LEU A 30 -5.82 -13.07 -2.94
C LEU A 30 -6.27 -14.48 -3.33
N LYS A 31 -7.55 -14.64 -3.68
CA LYS A 31 -8.11 -15.95 -4.03
C LYS A 31 -7.53 -16.49 -5.34
N ASN A 32 -7.36 -15.63 -6.35
CA ASN A 32 -6.79 -16.01 -7.64
C ASN A 32 -5.34 -16.47 -7.52
N HIS A 33 -4.59 -15.90 -6.57
CA HIS A 33 -3.16 -16.14 -6.39
C HIS A 33 -2.82 -16.75 -5.02
N GLY A 34 -3.74 -17.56 -4.46
CA GLY A 34 -3.64 -18.02 -3.06
C GLY A 34 -2.34 -18.75 -2.75
N LYS A 35 -1.85 -19.60 -3.65
CA LYS A 35 -0.57 -20.34 -3.46
C LYS A 35 0.63 -19.39 -3.28
N ASP A 36 0.69 -18.33 -4.08
CA ASP A 36 1.77 -17.33 -4.00
C ASP A 36 1.71 -16.60 -2.65
N TYR A 37 0.50 -16.18 -2.26
CA TYR A 37 0.30 -15.43 -1.02
C TYR A 37 0.50 -16.26 0.24
N VAL A 38 0.22 -17.58 0.21
CA VAL A 38 0.60 -18.49 1.30
C VAL A 38 2.12 -18.47 1.51
N GLY A 39 2.91 -18.44 0.42
CA GLY A 39 4.35 -18.28 0.49
C GLY A 39 4.77 -16.92 1.07
N VAL A 40 4.19 -15.82 0.57
CA VAL A 40 4.46 -14.45 1.05
C VAL A 40 4.14 -14.27 2.53
N TYR A 41 3.06 -14.92 3.00
CA TYR A 41 2.60 -14.84 4.39
C TYR A 41 3.14 -15.95 5.28
N ALA A 42 4.06 -16.77 4.77
CA ALA A 42 4.71 -17.86 5.49
C ALA A 42 3.74 -18.87 6.12
N GLY A 43 2.61 -19.15 5.46
CA GLY A 43 1.67 -20.20 5.87
C GLY A 43 0.20 -19.89 5.61
N GLU A 44 -0.62 -20.95 5.62
CA GLU A 44 -2.07 -20.88 5.38
C GLU A 44 -2.80 -20.13 6.50
N ASP A 45 -2.37 -20.27 7.76
CA ASP A 45 -3.01 -19.60 8.90
C ASP A 45 -2.99 -18.07 8.73
N ARG A 46 -1.83 -17.53 8.36
CA ARG A 46 -1.67 -16.08 8.16
C ARG A 46 -2.41 -15.61 6.92
N TYR A 47 -2.38 -16.39 5.84
CA TYR A 47 -3.18 -16.12 4.64
C TYR A 47 -4.69 -16.04 4.96
N ASN A 48 -5.23 -17.04 5.66
CA ASN A 48 -6.64 -17.11 6.03
C ASN A 48 -7.04 -15.97 6.97
N TYR A 49 -6.16 -15.60 7.91
CA TYR A 49 -6.37 -14.43 8.77
C TYR A 49 -6.53 -13.14 7.94
N ILE A 50 -5.63 -12.88 7.00
CA ILE A 50 -5.67 -11.68 6.14
C ILE A 50 -6.91 -11.68 5.24
N LEU A 51 -7.26 -12.83 4.67
CA LEU A 51 -8.46 -12.99 3.86
C LEU A 51 -9.73 -12.67 4.67
N ASN A 52 -9.80 -13.13 5.92
CA ASN A 52 -10.92 -12.87 6.82
C ASN A 52 -11.00 -11.38 7.23
N ASP A 53 -9.86 -10.73 7.48
CA ASP A 53 -9.79 -9.29 7.77
C ASP A 53 -10.30 -8.44 6.61
N LEU A 54 -10.06 -8.89 5.37
CA LEU A 54 -10.60 -8.27 4.16
C LEU A 54 -12.09 -8.53 3.96
N HIS A 55 -12.75 -9.42 4.67
CA HIS A 55 -14.22 -9.55 4.60
C HIS A 55 -14.90 -8.58 5.58
N PRO A 56 -15.95 -7.83 5.15
CA PRO A 56 -16.65 -6.91 6.03
C PRO A 56 -17.17 -7.64 7.29
N PRO A 57 -17.35 -6.96 8.42
CA PRO A 57 -17.98 -7.56 9.58
C PRO A 57 -19.40 -8.02 9.23
N THR A 58 -19.76 -9.23 9.66
CA THR A 58 -21.07 -9.83 9.38
C THR A 58 -22.19 -9.19 10.19
N ASN A 59 -21.91 -8.61 11.36
CA ASN A 59 -22.93 -8.25 12.36
C ASN A 59 -22.81 -6.84 12.98
N SER A 60 -22.07 -5.90 12.40
CA SER A 60 -22.01 -4.52 12.93
C SER A 60 -22.65 -3.55 11.95
N GLY A 61 -23.65 -2.78 12.39
CA GLY A 61 -24.40 -1.81 11.58
C GLY A 61 -23.53 -0.70 10.97
N GLY A 62 -22.72 -1.03 9.97
CA GLY A 62 -21.80 -0.14 9.27
C GLY A 62 -20.47 0.14 9.96
N ILE A 63 -20.29 -0.22 11.24
CA ILE A 63 -19.05 0.07 11.98
C ILE A 63 -18.06 -1.09 11.83
N ALA A 64 -17.07 -0.97 10.95
CA ALA A 64 -16.00 -1.95 10.86
C ALA A 64 -15.09 -1.91 12.11
N LEU A 65 -15.01 -3.05 12.83
CA LEU A 65 -14.10 -3.30 13.95
C LEU A 65 -12.65 -2.91 13.57
N VAL A 66 -11.86 -2.46 14.55
CA VAL A 66 -10.44 -2.07 14.39
C VAL A 66 -9.63 -3.14 13.66
N ASP A 67 -9.98 -4.41 13.92
CA ASP A 67 -9.31 -5.60 13.40
C ASP A 67 -9.59 -5.85 11.91
N LYS A 68 -10.53 -5.12 11.28
CA LYS A 68 -10.91 -5.28 9.86
C LYS A 68 -10.43 -4.15 8.95
N TRP A 69 -9.46 -3.36 9.42
CA TRP A 69 -8.89 -2.25 8.67
C TRP A 69 -7.87 -2.75 7.65
N LEU A 70 -7.61 -1.93 6.64
CA LEU A 70 -6.52 -2.19 5.71
C LEU A 70 -5.20 -2.18 6.48
N THR A 71 -4.67 -3.36 6.83
CA THR A 71 -3.36 -3.48 7.47
C THR A 71 -2.28 -3.41 6.41
N LEU A 72 -2.03 -2.22 5.85
CA LEU A 72 -1.05 -2.02 4.76
C LEU A 72 0.34 -2.64 4.99
N PRO A 73 0.91 -2.73 6.22
CA PRO A 73 2.15 -3.47 6.43
C PRO A 73 2.09 -4.92 5.95
N VAL A 74 0.89 -5.50 5.82
CA VAL A 74 0.58 -6.87 5.43
C VAL A 74 -0.11 -6.93 4.05
N MET A 75 -1.01 -5.99 3.76
CA MET A 75 -1.83 -5.98 2.54
C MET A 75 -1.23 -5.19 1.37
N GLY A 76 -0.09 -4.51 1.56
CA GLY A 76 0.54 -3.68 0.53
C GLY A 76 0.83 -4.42 -0.78
N HIS A 77 1.25 -5.69 -0.73
CA HIS A 77 1.47 -6.50 -1.93
C HIS A 77 0.19 -6.88 -2.67
N ILE A 78 -0.95 -7.01 -1.97
CA ILE A 78 -2.24 -7.29 -2.60
C ILE A 78 -2.65 -6.08 -3.45
N VAL A 79 -2.54 -4.89 -2.87
CA VAL A 79 -2.84 -3.63 -3.56
C VAL A 79 -1.89 -3.41 -4.74
N ALA A 80 -0.58 -3.65 -4.53
CA ALA A 80 0.43 -3.46 -5.55
C ALA A 80 0.19 -4.37 -6.77
N ASN A 81 0.01 -5.68 -6.55
CA ASN A 81 -0.26 -6.64 -7.63
C ASN A 81 -1.56 -6.30 -8.37
N TYR A 82 -2.68 -6.17 -7.66
CA TYR A 82 -3.98 -5.98 -8.29
C TYR A 82 -4.04 -4.73 -9.19
N TYR A 83 -3.49 -3.61 -8.71
CA TYR A 83 -3.49 -2.35 -9.47
C TYR A 83 -2.25 -2.16 -10.35
N ASN A 84 -1.36 -3.17 -10.40
CA ASN A 84 -0.05 -3.14 -11.04
C ASN A 84 0.68 -1.80 -10.77
N ARG A 85 0.84 -1.47 -9.48
CA ARG A 85 1.21 -0.14 -9.00
C ARG A 85 2.28 -0.20 -7.92
N HIS A 86 3.19 0.77 -7.91
CA HIS A 86 4.02 1.05 -6.74
C HIS A 86 3.15 1.64 -5.63
N VAL A 87 3.10 0.95 -4.49
CA VAL A 87 2.43 1.41 -3.27
C VAL A 87 3.49 1.79 -2.24
N SER A 88 3.34 2.96 -1.61
CA SER A 88 4.22 3.41 -0.53
C SER A 88 3.39 3.67 0.72
N LEU A 89 3.70 2.97 1.81
CA LEU A 89 3.16 3.22 3.14
C LEU A 89 4.10 4.17 3.89
N LEU A 90 3.59 5.32 4.30
CA LEU A 90 4.28 6.27 5.16
C LEU A 90 3.69 6.24 6.57
N THR A 91 4.53 6.12 7.58
CA THR A 91 4.13 6.13 9.00
C THR A 91 5.27 6.66 9.85
N ASN A 92 4.98 7.16 11.06
CA ASN A 92 6.02 7.42 12.06
C ASN A 92 6.46 6.14 12.78
N HIS A 93 7.59 6.24 13.47
CA HIS A 93 8.21 5.15 14.23
C HIS A 93 7.39 4.65 15.43
N GLU A 94 6.48 5.47 15.94
CA GLU A 94 5.61 5.10 17.05
C GLU A 94 4.53 4.10 16.60
N ILE A 95 4.05 4.22 15.36
CA ILE A 95 3.00 3.36 14.80
C ILE A 95 3.61 2.19 14.02
N GLY A 96 4.75 2.38 13.34
CA GLY A 96 5.40 1.31 12.61
C GLY A 96 6.55 1.77 11.73
N THR A 97 6.83 0.98 10.68
CA THR A 97 7.91 1.28 9.73
C THR A 97 7.32 1.55 8.37
N SER A 98 7.73 2.67 7.76
CA SER A 98 7.37 2.99 6.37
C SER A 98 7.92 1.94 5.41
N LYS A 99 7.13 1.54 4.41
CA LYS A 99 7.50 0.47 3.47
C LYS A 99 7.00 0.78 2.06
N SER A 100 7.77 0.37 1.06
CA SER A 100 7.37 0.34 -0.34
C SER A 100 7.04 -1.08 -0.77
N PHE A 101 6.02 -1.22 -1.60
CA PHE A 101 5.55 -2.48 -2.16
C PHE A 101 5.47 -2.32 -3.67
N PHE A 102 6.16 -3.20 -4.38
CA PHE A 102 5.99 -3.38 -5.81
C PHE A 102 5.16 -4.64 -6.08
N PRO A 103 4.59 -4.73 -7.29
CA PRO A 103 4.08 -5.99 -7.79
C PRO A 103 5.16 -7.07 -7.75
N LEU A 104 4.76 -8.26 -7.31
CA LEU A 104 5.57 -9.46 -7.22
C LEU A 104 5.66 -10.16 -8.58
N ARG A 105 4.62 -10.06 -9.41
CA ARG A 105 4.51 -10.84 -10.66
C ARG A 105 4.50 -9.97 -11.91
N GLU A 106 3.82 -8.84 -11.84
CA GLU A 106 3.51 -8.01 -12.99
C GLU A 106 4.65 -7.05 -13.31
N LEU A 107 4.99 -6.96 -14.60
CA LEU A 107 5.91 -5.96 -15.10
C LEU A 107 5.32 -4.55 -14.95
N PRO A 108 6.18 -3.54 -14.76
CA PRO A 108 5.72 -2.16 -14.78
C PRO A 108 5.01 -1.88 -16.11
N PRO A 109 3.82 -1.26 -16.08
CA PRO A 109 2.96 -1.13 -17.26
C PRO A 109 3.58 -0.25 -18.35
N THR A 110 4.54 0.60 -17.99
CA THR A 110 5.29 1.44 -18.93
C THR A 110 6.75 1.49 -18.52
N LYS A 111 7.63 1.92 -19.43
CA LYS A 111 9.04 2.23 -19.12
C LYS A 111 9.21 3.57 -18.38
N GLN A 112 8.12 4.33 -18.22
CA GLN A 112 8.13 5.64 -17.55
C GLN A 112 7.64 5.49 -16.11
N LYS A 113 8.04 6.46 -15.27
CA LYS A 113 7.56 6.54 -13.89
C LYS A 113 6.06 6.77 -13.87
N THR A 114 5.35 5.91 -13.15
CA THR A 114 3.90 6.08 -12.93
C THR A 114 3.63 6.69 -11.55
N PRO A 115 2.46 7.31 -11.33
CA PRO A 115 2.09 7.83 -10.02
C PRO A 115 2.19 6.75 -8.94
N ILE A 116 2.81 7.08 -7.82
CA ILE A 116 2.97 6.20 -6.67
C ILE A 116 1.71 6.33 -5.80
N MET A 117 1.08 5.20 -5.46
CA MET A 117 -0.02 5.18 -4.50
C MET A 117 0.56 5.30 -3.09
N CYS A 118 0.68 6.54 -2.60
CA CYS A 118 1.27 6.81 -1.31
C CYS A 118 0.19 6.97 -0.23
N LEU A 119 0.19 6.08 0.74
CA LEU A 119 -0.80 5.97 1.80
C LEU A 119 -0.12 6.29 3.12
N GLY A 120 -0.53 7.39 3.75
CA GLY A 120 -0.09 7.78 5.08
C GLY A 120 -0.92 7.07 6.14
N LEU A 121 -0.26 6.43 7.09
CA LEU A 121 -0.86 5.88 8.29
C LEU A 121 -0.58 6.83 9.47
N ILE A 122 -1.66 7.36 10.02
CA ILE A 122 -1.70 8.09 11.28
C ILE A 122 -2.53 7.27 12.28
N PRO A 123 -2.55 7.60 13.58
CA PRO A 123 -3.29 6.79 14.55
C PRO A 123 -4.73 6.57 14.10
N ASN A 124 -5.10 5.30 13.90
CA ASN A 124 -6.42 4.85 13.47
C ASN A 124 -6.95 5.37 12.13
N HIS A 125 -6.10 5.95 11.26
CA HIS A 125 -6.59 6.50 9.99
C HIS A 125 -5.56 6.41 8.86
N PHE A 126 -6.08 6.29 7.64
CA PHE A 126 -5.28 6.31 6.41
C PHE A 126 -5.65 7.51 5.58
N VAL A 127 -4.64 8.15 5.02
CA VAL A 127 -4.77 9.33 4.17
C VAL A 127 -3.99 9.15 2.88
N LEU A 128 -4.57 9.59 1.76
CA LEU A 128 -3.81 9.69 0.52
C LEU A 128 -2.77 10.81 0.64
N ARG A 129 -1.55 10.54 0.18
CA ARG A 129 -0.46 11.51 0.13
C ARG A 129 0.11 11.57 -1.29
N PHE A 130 0.60 12.74 -1.65
CA PHE A 130 1.35 12.94 -2.88
C PHE A 130 2.81 13.19 -2.52
N LEU A 131 3.70 12.37 -3.07
CA LEU A 131 5.13 12.52 -2.87
C LEU A 131 5.65 13.65 -3.76
N LYS A 132 6.44 14.56 -3.19
CA LYS A 132 7.16 15.56 -3.97
C LYS A 132 8.18 14.88 -4.90
N ASP A 133 8.43 15.52 -6.04
CA ASP A 133 9.48 15.09 -6.94
C ASP A 133 10.84 15.03 -6.21
N ARG A 134 11.60 13.97 -6.50
CA ARG A 134 12.89 13.65 -5.87
C ARG A 134 12.85 13.37 -4.36
N CYS A 135 11.67 13.22 -3.74
CA CYS A 135 11.59 12.70 -2.37
C CYS A 135 12.18 11.28 -2.28
N LEU A 136 12.83 10.97 -1.16
CA LEU A 136 13.30 9.62 -0.87
C LEU A 136 12.09 8.67 -0.77
N LEU A 137 12.23 7.49 -1.37
CA LEU A 137 11.23 6.45 -1.27
C LEU A 137 11.38 5.68 0.05
N SER A 138 10.26 5.18 0.57
CA SER A 138 10.29 4.26 1.70
C SER A 138 11.14 3.03 1.37
N PRO A 139 11.78 2.39 2.37
CA PRO A 139 12.50 1.14 2.15
C PRO A 139 11.60 0.08 1.52
N LEU A 140 12.15 -0.73 0.63
CA LEU A 140 11.41 -1.82 0.00
C LEU A 140 11.10 -2.93 1.01
N SER A 141 9.89 -3.49 0.93
CA SER A 141 9.50 -4.67 1.70
C SER A 141 10.47 -5.84 1.46
N LYS A 142 10.81 -6.60 2.51
CA LYS A 142 11.67 -7.79 2.38
C LYS A 142 10.98 -8.87 1.55
N GLU A 143 9.67 -8.95 1.68
CA GLU A 143 8.79 -9.87 1.01
C GLU A 143 8.89 -9.73 -0.52
N TRP A 144 9.01 -8.51 -1.04
CA TRP A 144 9.28 -8.30 -2.47
C TRP A 144 10.58 -8.96 -2.91
N ASN A 145 11.68 -8.77 -2.20
CA ASN A 145 12.96 -9.38 -2.57
C ASN A 145 12.91 -10.92 -2.52
N ASN A 146 12.14 -11.47 -1.59
CA ASN A 146 12.08 -12.91 -1.36
C ASN A 146 11.12 -13.64 -2.32
N HIS A 147 10.08 -12.94 -2.82
CA HIS A 147 8.97 -13.58 -3.54
C HIS A 147 8.69 -12.99 -4.93
N ARG A 148 9.44 -11.99 -5.37
CA ARG A 148 9.33 -11.45 -6.73
C ARG A 148 9.67 -12.51 -7.78
N SER A 149 9.02 -12.41 -8.94
CA SER A 149 9.48 -13.13 -10.14
C SER A 149 10.80 -12.54 -10.65
N ASN A 150 11.48 -13.25 -11.54
CA ASN A 150 12.78 -12.81 -12.06
C ASN A 150 12.66 -11.53 -12.91
N ASP A 151 11.54 -11.34 -13.61
CA ASP A 151 11.42 -10.30 -14.63
C ASP A 151 11.01 -8.92 -14.08
N VAL A 152 10.63 -8.83 -12.81
CA VAL A 152 10.09 -7.59 -12.21
C VAL A 152 11.16 -6.62 -11.68
N GLU A 153 12.45 -6.88 -11.93
CA GLU A 153 13.55 -5.97 -11.56
C GLU A 153 13.42 -4.57 -12.18
N LYS A 154 12.73 -4.46 -13.32
CA LYS A 154 12.42 -3.19 -13.98
C LYS A 154 11.70 -2.18 -13.08
N TRP A 155 10.98 -2.64 -12.04
CA TRP A 155 10.41 -1.74 -11.04
C TRP A 155 11.47 -0.93 -10.30
N LEU A 156 12.61 -1.53 -9.95
CA LEU A 156 13.73 -0.84 -9.33
C LEU A 156 14.36 0.16 -10.29
N GLU A 157 14.56 -0.24 -11.54
CA GLU A 157 15.12 0.65 -12.56
C GLU A 157 14.27 1.91 -12.73
N ILE A 158 12.95 1.75 -12.88
CA ILE A 158 12.05 2.88 -13.14
C ILE A 158 11.91 3.78 -11.90
N HIS A 159 11.75 3.20 -10.70
CA HIS A 159 11.37 3.97 -9.51
C HIS A 159 12.55 4.32 -8.57
N TYR A 160 13.62 3.53 -8.56
CA TYR A 160 14.77 3.67 -7.65
C TYR A 160 16.10 4.05 -8.32
N ALA A 161 16.27 3.91 -9.64
CA ALA A 161 17.57 4.19 -10.29
C ALA A 161 18.09 5.63 -10.09
N GLU A 162 17.21 6.61 -9.87
CA GLU A 162 17.60 8.01 -9.62
C GLU A 162 17.58 8.41 -8.13
N ARG A 163 17.27 7.48 -7.21
CA ARG A 163 17.07 7.77 -5.77
C ARG A 163 18.03 7.03 -4.85
N ALA A 164 19.20 6.65 -5.37
CA ALA A 164 20.28 6.12 -4.56
C ALA A 164 20.76 7.19 -3.56
N VAL A 165 20.43 7.02 -2.27
CA VAL A 165 21.32 7.15 -1.09
C VAL A 165 20.49 7.28 0.21
N CYS A 166 20.91 6.48 1.20
CA CYS A 166 20.53 6.48 2.63
C CYS A 166 19.21 5.83 3.06
N ILE A 167 19.10 4.52 2.83
CA ILE A 167 18.37 3.61 3.72
C ILE A 167 19.22 3.45 5.00
N GLY A 168 18.96 4.26 6.03
CA GLY A 168 19.63 4.08 7.32
C GLY A 168 19.48 5.24 8.31
N ASN A 169 19.48 6.48 7.82
CA ASN A 169 19.44 7.68 8.69
C ASN A 169 18.17 8.55 8.56
N TYR A 170 17.27 8.25 7.61
CA TYR A 170 16.08 9.08 7.35
C TYR A 170 14.95 8.90 8.39
N CYS A 171 14.95 7.77 9.10
CA CYS A 171 14.00 7.48 10.17
C CYS A 171 14.04 8.50 11.33
N ARG A 172 15.15 9.21 11.54
CA ARG A 172 15.26 10.14 12.69
C ARG A 172 14.66 11.53 12.46
N ARG A 173 14.18 11.86 11.25
CA ARG A 173 13.84 13.25 10.92
C ARG A 173 12.71 13.45 9.93
N ILE A 174 11.69 12.57 9.93
CA ILE A 174 10.43 12.90 9.27
C ILE A 174 9.71 13.94 10.12
N ARG A 175 9.91 15.22 9.81
CA ARG A 175 8.90 16.23 10.11
C ARG A 175 7.75 15.98 9.14
N TRP A 176 6.61 15.55 9.68
CA TRP A 176 5.33 15.33 8.98
C TRP A 176 4.96 16.43 7.95
N HIS A 177 5.47 17.64 8.12
CA HIS A 177 5.19 18.82 7.29
C HIS A 177 6.06 18.95 6.02
N GLN A 178 7.08 18.09 5.79
CA GLN A 178 8.05 18.28 4.70
C GLN A 178 7.92 17.29 3.53
N THR A 179 7.14 16.21 3.67
CA THR A 179 7.09 15.12 2.67
C THR A 179 5.78 15.02 1.88
N ALA A 180 4.74 15.78 2.26
CA ALA A 180 3.49 15.84 1.54
C ALA A 180 2.86 17.23 1.64
N GLU A 181 2.25 17.69 0.55
CA GLU A 181 1.34 18.83 0.58
C GLU A 181 -0.07 18.32 0.91
N GLU A 182 -0.65 18.86 1.98
CA GLU A 182 -2.10 18.78 2.17
C GLU A 182 -2.71 19.87 1.30
N TYR A 183 -3.42 19.46 0.23
CA TYR A 183 -4.33 20.38 -0.43
C TYR A 183 -5.55 20.54 0.48
N VAL A 184 -5.62 21.70 1.13
CA VAL A 184 -6.89 22.24 1.63
C VAL A 184 -7.70 22.60 0.38
N THR A 185 -8.78 21.87 0.14
CA THR A 185 -9.83 22.39 -0.75
C THR A 185 -10.52 23.53 -0.01
N ASP A 186 -10.27 24.76 -0.45
CA ASP A 186 -11.08 25.91 -0.07
C ASP A 186 -12.49 25.70 -0.62
N ASP A 187 -13.38 25.15 0.21
CA ASP A 187 -14.81 25.26 -0.01
C ASP A 187 -15.28 26.54 0.69
N SER A 188 -15.54 27.54 -0.15
CA SER A 188 -16.30 28.77 0.17
C SER A 188 -17.79 28.48 0.19
#